data_AF-A0A8S0T820-F1
#
_entry.id   AF-A0A8S0T820-F1
#
_cell.length_a   1.000
_cell.length_b   1.000
_cell.length_c   1.000
_cell.angle_alpha   90.00
_cell.angle_beta   90.00
_cell.angle_gamma   90.00
#
_symmetry.space_group_name_H-M   'P 1'
#
loop_
_entity.id
_entity.type
_entity.pdbx_description
1 polymer ?
#
loop_
_entity_poly.entity_id
_entity_poly.type
_entity_poly.pdbx_seq_one_letter_code
_entity_poly.pdbx_strand_id
1 'polypeptide(L)'
;MLSTLMDPQQALQWVGTHIRPYFPATKITGIAVGNEILTGDDATLMTYLVPAMVSINAALVKLGLDQYIHVSTPNSLAVLEVSYPPSEGSFRSEISEIMPQFLQFLATTKAPFWINAYPYFAYKDDPNSVSLDYVLFNPNSGMIDPSTKLHYDNMLYAQVDAVIFAMAKMGYEGIEVMVSETGWPSKGDPDETGATAENAAIYNRNLLRRQLENEGTPLRPNKRLEIYVFALFNEDMKPGPTSERNYGLLQPDGTMAYNVGLSPLSSSSGSASISLTSNATQVQRGHQSLLFPAFLYLLLFQVFMRRQR
;
A
#
# COMPACT_ATOMS: atom_id res chain seq x y z
N MET A 1 -6.52 -18.06 -10.27
CA MET A 1 -6.34 -18.34 -8.84
C MET A 1 -7.43 -17.68 -7.99
N LEU A 2 -7.74 -16.39 -8.18
CA LEU A 2 -8.88 -15.76 -7.49
C LEU A 2 -10.21 -16.48 -7.75
N SER A 3 -10.50 -16.80 -9.01
CA SER A 3 -11.70 -17.55 -9.40
C SER A 3 -11.86 -18.90 -8.68
N THR A 4 -10.75 -19.62 -8.46
CA THR A 4 -10.77 -20.91 -7.75
C THR A 4 -10.94 -20.75 -6.24
N LEU A 5 -10.52 -19.62 -5.67
CA LEU A 5 -10.62 -19.35 -4.24
C LEU A 5 -12.01 -18.86 -3.82
N MET A 6 -12.92 -18.63 -4.76
CA MET A 6 -14.34 -18.43 -4.48
C MET A 6 -15.03 -19.72 -4.00
N ASP A 7 -14.44 -20.89 -4.27
CA ASP A 7 -14.92 -22.17 -3.76
C ASP A 7 -14.41 -22.36 -2.31
N PRO A 8 -15.30 -22.53 -1.32
CA PRO A 8 -14.90 -22.68 0.09
C PRO A 8 -13.99 -23.88 0.37
N GLN A 9 -14.13 -24.98 -0.37
CA GLN A 9 -13.28 -26.17 -0.20
C GLN A 9 -11.88 -25.92 -0.75
N GLN A 10 -11.78 -25.23 -1.89
CA GLN A 10 -10.50 -24.82 -2.45
C GLN A 10 -9.80 -23.78 -1.58
N ALA A 11 -10.53 -22.80 -1.03
CA ALA A 11 -9.99 -21.84 -0.08
C ALA A 11 -9.49 -22.51 1.20
N LEU A 12 -10.24 -23.48 1.74
CA LEU A 12 -9.82 -24.26 2.89
C LEU A 12 -8.54 -25.07 2.62
N GLN A 13 -8.47 -25.72 1.46
CA GLN A 13 -7.26 -26.42 1.05
C GLN A 13 -6.08 -25.45 0.93
N TRP A 14 -6.30 -24.27 0.34
CA TRP A 14 -5.27 -23.26 0.19
C TRP A 14 -4.73 -22.78 1.54
N VAL A 15 -5.61 -22.41 2.48
CA VAL A 15 -5.21 -21.99 3.84
C VAL A 15 -4.52 -23.14 4.59
N GLY A 16 -5.03 -24.36 4.47
CA GLY A 16 -4.45 -25.56 5.08
C GLY A 16 -3.05 -25.89 4.55
N THR A 17 -2.73 -25.48 3.33
CA THR A 17 -1.44 -25.77 2.68
C THR A 17 -0.43 -24.64 2.86
N HIS A 18 -0.87 -23.37 2.76
CA HIS A 18 0.03 -22.22 2.67
C HIS A 18 0.13 -21.41 3.96
N ILE A 19 -0.82 -21.55 4.89
CA ILE A 19 -0.87 -20.74 6.11
C ILE A 19 -0.68 -21.63 7.34
N ARG A 20 -1.55 -22.64 7.51
CA ARG A 20 -1.60 -23.47 8.70
C ARG A 20 -0.26 -24.15 9.06
N PRO A 21 0.53 -24.69 8.12
CA PRO A 21 1.77 -25.40 8.48
C PRO A 21 2.85 -24.50 9.08
N TYR A 22 2.78 -23.18 8.86
CA TYR A 22 3.79 -22.22 9.29
C TYR A 22 3.38 -21.43 10.54
N PHE A 23 2.08 -21.40 10.86
CA PHE A 23 1.57 -20.73 12.05
C PHE A 23 1.55 -21.68 13.27
N PRO A 24 1.99 -21.26 14.48
CA PRO A 24 2.38 -19.92 14.87
C PRO A 24 3.90 -19.64 14.81
N ALA A 25 4.72 -20.58 14.30
CA ALA A 25 6.18 -20.39 14.23
C ALA A 25 6.57 -19.15 13.41
N THR A 26 5.80 -18.85 12.36
CA THR A 26 5.79 -17.55 11.67
C THR A 26 4.58 -16.75 12.14
N LYS A 27 4.80 -15.51 12.58
CA LYS A 27 3.72 -14.59 12.98
C LYS A 27 3.03 -14.02 11.75
N ILE A 28 2.16 -14.81 11.14
CA ILE A 28 1.28 -14.37 10.06
C ILE A 28 0.16 -13.53 10.69
N THR A 29 -0.02 -12.30 10.23
CA THR A 29 -1.02 -11.34 10.75
C THR A 29 -2.08 -10.95 9.73
N GLY A 30 -1.81 -11.18 8.44
CA GLY A 30 -2.72 -10.81 7.36
C GLY A 30 -2.50 -11.64 6.10
N ILE A 31 -3.55 -11.73 5.28
CA ILE A 31 -3.53 -12.29 3.93
C ILE A 31 -4.03 -11.22 2.96
N ALA A 32 -3.18 -10.83 2.01
CA ALA A 32 -3.52 -9.97 0.88
C ALA A 32 -4.11 -10.80 -0.25
N VAL A 33 -5.40 -10.61 -0.50
CA VAL A 33 -6.13 -11.30 -1.57
C VAL A 33 -6.13 -10.41 -2.80
N GLY A 34 -5.13 -10.60 -3.67
CA GLY A 34 -4.88 -9.70 -4.80
C GLY A 34 -4.03 -8.48 -4.41
N ASN A 35 -3.76 -7.62 -5.40
CA ASN A 35 -3.06 -6.35 -5.24
C ASN A 35 -3.58 -5.38 -6.30
N GLU A 36 -4.12 -4.22 -5.89
CA GLU A 36 -4.63 -3.14 -6.76
C GLU A 36 -5.67 -3.57 -7.81
N ILE A 37 -6.45 -4.62 -7.51
CA ILE A 37 -7.43 -5.21 -8.42
C ILE A 37 -8.53 -4.21 -8.81
N LEU A 38 -8.95 -3.34 -7.89
CA LEU A 38 -10.04 -2.38 -8.07
C LEU A 38 -9.71 -1.23 -9.02
N THR A 39 -8.45 -1.09 -9.44
CA THR A 39 -8.01 -0.11 -10.44
C THR A 39 -7.52 -0.77 -11.73
N GLY A 40 -7.57 -2.10 -11.81
CA GLY A 40 -7.18 -2.85 -13.00
C GLY A 40 -8.24 -2.83 -14.11
N ASP A 41 -7.88 -3.36 -15.28
CA ASP A 41 -8.78 -3.44 -16.44
C ASP A 41 -9.64 -4.72 -16.48
N ASP A 42 -9.35 -5.69 -15.61
CA ASP A 42 -10.05 -6.97 -15.58
C ASP A 42 -11.27 -6.92 -14.67
N ALA A 43 -12.40 -6.49 -15.24
CA ALA A 43 -13.70 -6.46 -14.55
C ALA A 43 -14.10 -7.85 -14.00
N THR A 44 -13.70 -8.93 -14.66
CA THR A 44 -14.00 -10.28 -14.19
C THR A 44 -13.23 -10.57 -12.91
N LEU A 45 -11.94 -10.20 -12.87
CA LEU A 45 -11.11 -10.34 -11.68
C LEU A 45 -11.64 -9.54 -10.49
N MET A 46 -12.18 -8.34 -10.72
CA MET A 46 -12.85 -7.55 -9.67
C MET A 46 -14.02 -8.33 -9.07
N THR A 47 -14.90 -8.92 -9.89
CA THR A 47 -16.06 -9.67 -9.38
C THR A 47 -15.69 -10.88 -8.53
N TYR A 48 -14.48 -11.43 -8.69
CA TYR A 48 -14.00 -12.57 -7.89
C TYR A 48 -13.41 -12.17 -6.54
N LEU A 49 -13.06 -10.89 -6.34
CA LEU A 49 -12.27 -10.42 -5.22
C LEU A 49 -12.94 -10.67 -3.87
N VAL A 50 -14.11 -10.07 -3.65
CA VAL A 50 -14.84 -10.19 -2.37
C VAL A 50 -15.27 -11.64 -2.09
N PRO A 51 -15.83 -12.41 -3.05
CA PRO A 51 -16.14 -13.83 -2.82
C PRO A 51 -14.93 -14.69 -2.43
N ALA A 52 -13.76 -14.44 -3.01
CA ALA A 52 -12.53 -15.14 -2.63
C ALA A 52 -12.08 -14.76 -1.20
N MET A 53 -12.17 -13.48 -0.84
CA MET A 53 -11.87 -13.01 0.52
C MET A 53 -12.80 -13.64 1.58
N VAL A 54 -14.10 -13.71 1.28
CA VAL A 54 -15.09 -14.37 2.13
C VAL A 54 -14.75 -15.84 2.33
N SER A 55 -14.42 -16.57 1.26
CA SER A 55 -14.07 -17.98 1.33
C SER A 55 -12.78 -18.23 2.11
N ILE A 56 -11.76 -17.39 1.94
CA ILE A 56 -10.50 -17.47 2.72
C ILE A 56 -10.77 -17.18 4.20
N ASN A 57 -11.56 -16.14 4.53
CA ASN A 57 -11.90 -15.85 5.91
C ASN A 57 -12.70 -16.99 6.55
N ALA A 58 -13.68 -17.57 5.85
CA ALA A 58 -14.41 -18.74 6.33
C ALA A 58 -13.50 -19.94 6.61
N ALA A 59 -12.46 -20.15 5.78
CA ALA A 59 -11.44 -21.16 6.03
C ALA A 59 -10.61 -20.86 7.29
N LEU A 60 -10.23 -19.61 7.52
CA LEU A 60 -9.54 -19.19 8.75
C LEU A 60 -10.40 -19.42 9.99
N VAL A 61 -11.69 -19.03 9.95
CA VAL A 61 -12.66 -19.27 11.03
C VAL A 61 -12.77 -20.76 11.35
N LYS A 62 -12.91 -21.60 10.32
CA LYS A 62 -13.01 -23.07 10.49
C LYS A 62 -11.77 -23.67 11.14
N LEU A 63 -10.60 -23.04 10.97
CA LEU A 63 -9.33 -23.47 11.54
C LEU A 63 -8.99 -22.74 12.86
N GLY A 64 -9.84 -21.82 13.34
CA GLY A 64 -9.62 -21.02 14.55
C GLY A 64 -8.51 -19.98 14.44
N LEU A 65 -8.21 -19.52 13.22
CA LEU A 65 -7.11 -18.59 12.89
C LEU A 65 -7.56 -17.15 12.64
N ASP A 66 -8.87 -16.90 12.51
CA ASP A 66 -9.45 -15.60 12.17
C ASP A 66 -9.22 -14.52 13.23
N GLN A 67 -9.03 -14.91 14.49
CA GLN A 67 -8.66 -14.00 15.57
C GLN A 67 -7.20 -13.48 15.48
N TYR A 68 -6.36 -14.10 14.65
CA TYR A 68 -4.93 -13.76 14.51
C TYR A 68 -4.57 -13.22 13.13
N ILE A 69 -5.32 -13.61 12.10
CA ILE A 69 -5.00 -13.35 10.70
C ILE A 69 -6.17 -12.61 10.04
N HIS A 70 -5.95 -11.35 9.71
CA HIS A 70 -6.92 -10.57 8.95
C HIS A 70 -6.86 -10.88 7.45
N VAL A 71 -7.97 -10.66 6.74
CA VAL A 71 -8.04 -10.78 5.28
C VAL A 71 -8.40 -9.42 4.73
N SER A 72 -7.62 -8.92 3.78
CA SER A 72 -7.89 -7.66 3.09
C SER A 72 -7.28 -7.70 1.69
N THR A 73 -7.42 -6.61 0.93
CA THR A 73 -6.74 -6.42 -0.36
C THR A 73 -6.06 -5.05 -0.33
N PRO A 74 -4.77 -4.96 -0.69
CA PRO A 74 -4.13 -3.69 -0.99
C PRO A 74 -4.82 -3.01 -2.17
N ASN A 75 -5.09 -1.71 -2.03
CA ASN A 75 -5.72 -0.90 -3.07
C ASN A 75 -4.77 0.22 -3.48
N SER A 76 -4.63 0.47 -4.78
CA SER A 76 -4.01 1.70 -5.26
C SER A 76 -4.80 2.91 -4.75
N LEU A 77 -4.15 4.03 -4.45
CA LEU A 77 -4.83 5.28 -4.11
C LEU A 77 -5.79 5.75 -5.22
N ALA A 78 -5.58 5.31 -6.47
CA ALA A 78 -6.45 5.58 -7.60
C ALA A 78 -7.85 4.95 -7.51
N VAL A 79 -8.20 4.26 -6.41
CA VAL A 79 -9.60 3.95 -6.09
C VAL A 79 -10.40 5.20 -5.69
N LEU A 80 -9.73 6.29 -5.33
CA LEU A 80 -10.37 7.58 -5.05
C LEU A 80 -10.61 8.37 -6.34
N GLU A 81 -11.81 8.96 -6.46
CA GLU A 81 -12.14 9.97 -7.46
C GLU A 81 -11.72 11.36 -6.97
N VAL A 82 -12.07 11.66 -5.72
CA VAL A 82 -11.72 12.91 -5.04
C VAL A 82 -10.85 12.57 -3.86
N SER A 83 -9.72 13.26 -3.71
CA SER A 83 -8.81 13.12 -2.58
C SER A 83 -8.33 14.46 -1.99
N TYR A 84 -8.76 15.58 -2.57
CA TYR A 84 -8.41 16.92 -2.10
C TYR A 84 -9.63 17.87 -2.11
N PRO A 85 -9.90 18.60 -0.99
CA PRO A 85 -9.26 18.40 0.32
C PRO A 85 -9.64 17.02 0.91
N PRO A 86 -8.90 16.48 1.89
CA PRO A 86 -9.16 15.14 2.44
C PRO A 86 -10.61 14.90 2.86
N SER A 87 -11.28 15.89 3.47
CA SER A 87 -12.70 15.79 3.85
C SER A 87 -13.64 15.49 2.69
N GLU A 88 -13.23 15.84 1.47
CA GLU A 88 -14.00 15.59 0.26
C GLU A 88 -13.77 14.22 -0.36
N GLY A 89 -12.89 13.41 0.24
CA GLY A 89 -12.59 12.03 -0.16
C GLY A 89 -13.81 11.25 -0.64
N SER A 90 -13.74 10.68 -1.85
CA SER A 90 -14.78 9.79 -2.40
C SER A 90 -14.17 8.73 -3.30
N PHE A 91 -14.75 7.53 -3.29
CA PHE A 91 -14.36 6.47 -4.22
C PHE A 91 -14.89 6.73 -5.62
N ARG A 92 -14.19 6.17 -6.61
CA ARG A 92 -14.60 6.15 -8.02
C ARG A 92 -15.96 5.49 -8.22
N SER A 93 -16.71 6.03 -9.19
CA SER A 93 -18.04 5.52 -9.52
C SER A 93 -18.02 4.11 -10.11
N GLU A 94 -16.94 3.75 -10.80
CA GLU A 94 -16.78 2.45 -11.48
C GLU A 94 -16.68 1.28 -10.50
N ILE A 95 -16.33 1.56 -9.24
CA ILE A 95 -16.25 0.57 -8.17
C ILE A 95 -17.43 0.67 -7.19
N SER A 96 -18.48 1.42 -7.51
CA SER A 96 -19.62 1.66 -6.62
C SER A 96 -20.40 0.39 -6.26
N GLU A 97 -20.34 -0.66 -7.09
CA GLU A 97 -21.01 -1.93 -6.81
C GLU A 97 -20.18 -2.83 -5.88
N ILE A 98 -18.86 -2.82 -6.02
CA ILE A 98 -17.96 -3.72 -5.28
C ILE A 98 -17.45 -3.11 -3.98
N MET A 99 -17.20 -1.79 -3.94
CA MET A 99 -16.68 -1.11 -2.76
C MET A 99 -17.59 -1.30 -1.52
N PRO A 100 -18.93 -1.16 -1.59
CA PRO A 100 -19.79 -1.44 -0.43
C PRO A 100 -19.66 -2.88 0.08
N GLN A 101 -19.52 -3.85 -0.83
CA GLN A 101 -19.37 -5.27 -0.45
C GLN A 101 -18.03 -5.50 0.27
N PHE A 102 -16.96 -4.88 -0.24
CA PHE A 102 -15.64 -4.94 0.37
C PHE A 102 -15.64 -4.27 1.76
N LEU A 103 -16.18 -3.05 1.88
CA LEU A 103 -16.27 -2.34 3.16
C LEU A 103 -17.15 -3.07 4.18
N GLN A 104 -18.26 -3.67 3.74
CA GLN A 104 -19.09 -4.52 4.61
C GLN A 104 -18.31 -5.73 5.13
N PHE A 105 -17.55 -6.39 4.26
CA PHE A 105 -16.70 -7.50 4.67
C PHE A 105 -15.66 -7.07 5.72
N LEU A 106 -14.96 -5.96 5.48
CA LEU A 106 -13.98 -5.41 6.44
C LEU A 106 -14.63 -5.05 7.78
N ALA A 107 -15.78 -4.39 7.76
CA ALA A 107 -16.52 -4.03 8.98
C ALA A 107 -16.95 -5.27 9.78
N THR A 108 -17.48 -6.29 9.11
CA THR A 108 -17.91 -7.54 9.75
C THR A 108 -16.74 -8.33 10.35
N THR A 109 -15.61 -8.38 9.65
CA THR A 109 -14.42 -9.14 10.08
C THR A 109 -13.45 -8.32 10.95
N LYS A 110 -13.75 -7.03 11.15
CA LYS A 110 -12.87 -6.05 11.82
C LYS A 110 -11.47 -5.99 11.19
N ALA A 111 -11.39 -6.24 9.88
CA ALA A 111 -10.14 -6.17 9.13
C ALA A 111 -9.86 -4.73 8.68
N PRO A 112 -8.58 -4.32 8.63
CA PRO A 112 -8.19 -3.01 8.12
C PRO A 112 -8.35 -2.91 6.60
N PHE A 113 -8.65 -1.71 6.11
CA PHE A 113 -8.48 -1.32 4.71
C PHE A 113 -6.99 -1.11 4.43
N TRP A 114 -6.47 -1.76 3.39
CA TRP A 114 -5.08 -1.61 2.98
C TRP A 114 -4.96 -0.71 1.75
N ILE A 115 -4.15 0.34 1.88
CA ILE A 115 -3.93 1.33 0.83
C ILE A 115 -2.44 1.41 0.46
N ASN A 116 -2.16 1.37 -0.84
CA ASN A 116 -0.88 1.70 -1.42
C ASN A 116 -0.92 3.20 -1.74
N ALA A 117 -0.17 4.00 -0.99
CA ALA A 117 -0.23 5.46 -1.05
C ALA A 117 1.16 6.06 -1.24
N TYR A 118 1.36 6.75 -2.37
CA TYR A 118 2.67 7.26 -2.77
C TYR A 118 2.58 8.77 -3.08
N PRO A 119 2.97 9.65 -2.14
CA PRO A 119 3.11 11.09 -2.40
C PRO A 119 4.03 11.41 -3.58
N TYR A 120 4.98 10.53 -3.87
CA TYR A 120 5.87 10.64 -5.02
C TYR A 120 5.12 10.87 -6.35
N PHE A 121 4.05 10.12 -6.62
CA PHE A 121 3.35 10.23 -7.92
C PHE A 121 2.69 11.60 -8.10
N ALA A 122 2.11 12.16 -7.03
CA ALA A 122 1.54 13.52 -7.09
C ALA A 122 2.61 14.57 -7.39
N TYR A 123 3.79 14.47 -6.78
CA TYR A 123 4.90 15.37 -7.06
C TYR A 123 5.49 15.19 -8.45
N LYS A 124 5.68 13.95 -8.88
CA LYS A 124 6.18 13.65 -10.23
C LYS A 124 5.26 14.25 -11.30
N ASP A 125 3.94 14.16 -11.12
CA ASP A 125 2.97 14.57 -12.13
C ASP A 125 2.71 16.09 -12.15
N ASP A 126 2.85 16.79 -11.00
CA ASP A 126 2.76 18.25 -10.93
C ASP A 126 3.77 18.88 -9.96
N PRO A 127 5.08 18.88 -10.30
CA PRO A 127 6.14 19.38 -9.42
C PRO A 127 6.12 20.90 -9.22
N ASN A 128 5.31 21.63 -10.01
CA ASN A 128 5.18 23.08 -9.90
C ASN A 128 4.12 23.50 -8.88
N SER A 129 3.06 22.70 -8.70
CA SER A 129 1.99 22.98 -7.74
C SER A 129 2.13 22.18 -6.45
N VAL A 130 2.72 20.97 -6.52
CA VAL A 130 2.93 20.11 -5.35
C VAL A 130 4.27 20.44 -4.72
N SER A 131 4.25 20.94 -3.49
CA SER A 131 5.48 21.23 -2.74
C SER A 131 6.27 19.96 -2.45
N LEU A 132 7.57 19.97 -2.80
CA LEU A 132 8.49 18.87 -2.49
C LEU A 132 8.59 18.65 -0.97
N ASP A 133 8.61 19.73 -0.19
CA ASP A 133 8.71 19.61 1.27
C ASP A 133 7.48 18.94 1.89
N TYR A 134 6.30 19.20 1.33
CA TYR A 134 5.04 18.60 1.78
C TYR A 134 4.97 17.09 1.52
N VAL A 135 5.50 16.62 0.38
CA VAL A 135 5.51 15.19 0.04
C VAL A 135 6.69 14.44 0.67
N LEU A 136 7.74 15.14 1.11
CA LEU A 136 8.90 14.57 1.79
C LEU A 136 8.83 14.62 3.32
N PHE A 137 7.73 15.09 3.92
CA PHE A 137 7.58 15.33 5.36
C PHE A 137 8.60 16.33 5.94
N ASN A 138 9.14 17.22 5.12
CA ASN A 138 10.01 18.30 5.59
C ASN A 138 9.16 19.41 6.26
N PRO A 139 9.76 20.30 7.07
CA PRO A 139 9.06 21.48 7.58
C PRO A 139 8.46 22.32 6.44
N ASN A 140 7.15 22.52 6.47
CA ASN A 140 6.41 23.30 5.47
C ASN A 140 5.15 23.90 6.10
N SER A 141 4.41 24.73 5.36
CA SER A 141 3.17 25.34 5.85
C SER A 141 2.01 24.34 5.98
N GLY A 142 2.11 23.18 5.35
CA GLY A 142 1.04 22.21 5.21
C GLY A 142 -0.15 22.75 4.42
N MET A 143 -1.27 22.03 4.53
CA MET A 143 -2.58 22.48 4.10
C MET A 143 -3.57 22.39 5.26
N ILE A 144 -4.56 23.29 5.27
CA ILE A 144 -5.67 23.25 6.23
C ILE A 144 -6.91 22.81 5.48
N ASP A 145 -7.50 21.71 5.91
CA ASP A 145 -8.74 21.21 5.33
C ASP A 145 -9.87 22.21 5.62
N PRO A 146 -10.55 22.74 4.58
CA PRO A 146 -11.47 23.86 4.76
C PRO A 146 -12.72 23.47 5.55
N SER A 147 -13.12 22.20 5.53
CA SER A 147 -14.34 21.71 6.19
C SER A 147 -14.06 21.31 7.64
N THR A 148 -12.99 20.54 7.85
CA THR A 148 -12.67 19.93 9.16
C THR A 148 -11.70 20.77 10.00
N LYS A 149 -11.00 21.73 9.37
CA LYS A 149 -9.92 22.54 9.96
C LYS A 149 -8.70 21.74 10.42
N LEU A 150 -8.62 20.46 10.04
CA LEU A 150 -7.44 19.64 10.29
C LEU A 150 -6.26 20.18 9.47
N HIS A 151 -5.12 20.31 10.13
CA HIS A 151 -3.86 20.69 9.49
C HIS A 151 -3.10 19.42 9.11
N TYR A 152 -2.78 19.31 7.82
CA TYR A 152 -1.93 18.26 7.29
C TYR A 152 -0.60 18.89 6.91
N ASP A 153 0.46 18.51 7.61
CA ASP A 153 1.82 18.94 7.32
C ASP A 153 2.53 18.01 6.32
N ASN A 154 1.89 16.91 5.91
CA ASN A 154 2.39 16.00 4.90
C ASN A 154 1.27 15.35 4.07
N MET A 155 1.61 14.98 2.83
CA MET A 155 0.63 14.43 1.89
C MET A 155 0.18 13.01 2.23
N LEU A 156 1.04 12.15 2.78
CA LEU A 156 0.67 10.75 3.03
C LEU A 156 -0.52 10.69 4.01
N TYR A 157 -0.49 11.50 5.07
CA TYR A 157 -1.57 11.54 6.04
C TYR A 157 -2.86 12.12 5.46
N ALA A 158 -2.74 13.13 4.58
CA ALA A 158 -3.87 13.67 3.84
C ALA A 158 -4.51 12.61 2.93
N GLN A 159 -3.71 11.80 2.24
CA GLN A 159 -4.19 10.71 1.38
C GLN A 159 -4.89 9.60 2.19
N VAL A 160 -4.32 9.22 3.33
CA VAL A 160 -4.93 8.22 4.23
C VAL A 160 -6.26 8.72 4.79
N ASP A 161 -6.32 9.97 5.25
CA ASP A 161 -7.55 10.54 5.78
C ASP A 161 -8.61 10.73 4.69
N ALA A 162 -8.22 11.01 3.44
CA ALA A 162 -9.15 11.01 2.30
C ALA A 162 -9.84 9.65 2.10
N VAL A 163 -9.12 8.54 2.27
CA VAL A 163 -9.72 7.19 2.25
C VAL A 163 -10.68 7.00 3.43
N ILE A 164 -10.32 7.47 4.62
CA ILE A 164 -11.19 7.39 5.81
C ILE A 164 -12.50 8.18 5.58
N PHE A 165 -12.41 9.39 5.05
CA PHE A 165 -13.58 10.20 4.70
C PHE A 165 -14.42 9.55 3.61
N ALA A 166 -13.80 8.95 2.58
CA ALA A 166 -14.52 8.23 1.53
C ALA A 166 -15.33 7.05 2.09
N MET A 167 -14.76 6.26 3.00
CA MET A 167 -15.47 5.18 3.69
C MET A 167 -16.61 5.70 4.57
N ALA A 168 -16.38 6.79 5.32
CA ALA A 168 -17.40 7.41 6.16
C ALA A 168 -18.59 7.93 5.35
N LYS A 169 -18.35 8.54 4.18
CA LYS A 169 -19.42 8.96 3.24
C LYS A 169 -20.27 7.80 2.72
N MET A 170 -19.73 6.58 2.72
CA MET A 170 -20.47 5.35 2.38
C MET A 170 -21.14 4.69 3.60
N GLY A 171 -21.09 5.31 4.78
CA GLY A 171 -21.67 4.78 6.02
C GLY A 171 -20.77 3.80 6.78
N TYR A 172 -19.49 3.66 6.39
CA TYR A 172 -18.54 2.76 7.02
C TYR A 172 -17.54 3.52 7.89
N GLU A 173 -18.02 3.95 9.05
CA GLU A 173 -17.17 4.55 10.07
C GLU A 173 -16.39 3.47 10.85
N GLY A 174 -15.20 3.81 11.34
CA GLY A 174 -14.44 2.95 12.25
C GLY A 174 -13.60 1.84 11.61
N ILE A 175 -13.68 1.61 10.29
CA ILE A 175 -12.73 0.73 9.59
C ILE A 175 -11.32 1.33 9.74
N GLU A 176 -10.38 0.52 10.21
CA GLU A 176 -8.97 0.90 10.31
C GLU A 176 -8.34 1.02 8.92
N VAL A 177 -7.40 1.94 8.74
CA VAL A 177 -6.62 2.05 7.50
C VAL A 177 -5.16 1.77 7.84
N MET A 178 -4.52 0.92 7.04
CA MET A 178 -3.08 0.70 7.07
C MET A 178 -2.50 0.98 5.69
N VAL A 179 -1.29 1.51 5.65
CA VAL A 179 -0.56 1.70 4.39
C VAL A 179 0.16 0.40 4.07
N SER A 180 -0.33 -0.34 3.08
CA SER A 180 0.27 -1.60 2.63
C SER A 180 1.52 -1.38 1.79
N GLU A 181 1.64 -0.21 1.15
CA GLU A 181 2.86 0.18 0.44
C GLU A 181 3.02 1.70 0.39
N THR A 182 4.24 2.18 0.64
CA THR A 182 4.65 3.54 0.35
C THR A 182 6.17 3.63 0.25
N GLY A 183 6.68 4.55 -0.54
CA GLY A 183 8.12 4.70 -0.74
C GLY A 183 8.44 5.80 -1.74
N TRP A 184 9.73 5.94 -2.05
CA TRP A 184 10.23 6.95 -2.96
C TRP A 184 11.42 6.40 -3.76
N PRO A 185 11.41 6.48 -5.10
CA PRO A 185 12.46 5.91 -5.92
C PRO A 185 13.74 6.73 -5.85
N SER A 186 14.87 6.04 -5.74
CA SER A 186 16.21 6.66 -5.66
C SER A 186 16.79 7.05 -7.02
N LYS A 187 16.17 6.61 -8.12
CA LYS A 187 16.58 6.90 -9.49
C LYS A 187 15.39 6.68 -10.42
N GLY A 188 15.16 7.60 -11.35
CA GLY A 188 14.13 7.47 -12.38
C GLY A 188 14.63 7.83 -13.77
N ASP A 189 13.72 7.74 -14.73
CA ASP A 189 13.89 8.26 -16.11
C ASP A 189 13.88 9.80 -16.12
N PRO A 190 14.27 10.47 -17.22
CA PRO A 190 14.36 11.93 -17.27
C PRO A 190 13.06 12.69 -16.97
N ASP A 191 11.90 12.07 -17.18
CA ASP A 191 10.57 12.62 -16.89
C ASP A 191 10.04 12.24 -15.48
N GLU A 192 10.82 11.49 -14.70
CA GLU A 192 10.48 11.06 -13.34
C GLU A 192 11.01 12.05 -12.30
N THR A 193 10.50 13.27 -12.36
CA THR A 193 10.93 14.37 -11.49
C THR A 193 10.84 13.99 -10.02
N GLY A 194 11.93 14.23 -9.29
CA GLY A 194 12.04 13.93 -7.86
C GLY A 194 12.60 12.55 -7.53
N ALA A 195 12.76 11.63 -8.49
CA ALA A 195 13.36 10.32 -8.29
C ALA A 195 14.88 10.39 -8.11
N THR A 196 15.34 10.76 -6.92
CA THR A 196 16.76 10.90 -6.56
C THR A 196 17.06 10.19 -5.25
N ALA A 197 18.30 9.73 -5.08
CA ALA A 197 18.75 9.08 -3.85
C ALA A 197 18.63 10.00 -2.63
N GLU A 198 18.78 11.31 -2.82
CA GLU A 198 18.58 12.32 -1.77
C GLU A 198 17.12 12.38 -1.30
N ASN A 199 16.18 12.52 -2.23
CA ASN A 199 14.75 12.57 -1.89
C ASN A 199 14.27 11.24 -1.31
N ALA A 200 14.74 10.11 -1.84
CA ALA A 200 14.43 8.79 -1.29
C ALA A 200 14.93 8.63 0.15
N ALA A 201 16.16 9.10 0.43
CA ALA A 201 16.70 9.10 1.78
C ALA A 201 15.90 10.00 2.73
N ILE A 202 15.47 11.18 2.28
CA ILE A 202 14.67 12.11 3.09
C ILE A 202 13.30 11.50 3.39
N TYR A 203 12.57 11.05 2.37
CA TYR A 203 11.23 10.48 2.50
C TYR A 203 11.22 9.32 3.51
N ASN A 204 12.06 8.31 3.28
CA ASN A 204 12.08 7.09 4.09
C ASN A 204 12.63 7.36 5.50
N ARG A 205 13.60 8.28 5.67
CA ARG A 205 14.08 8.68 7.01
C ARG A 205 13.02 9.42 7.81
N ASN A 206 12.32 10.38 7.19
CA ASN A 206 11.29 11.15 7.88
C ASN A 206 10.09 10.26 8.22
N LEU A 207 9.69 9.37 7.31
CA LEU A 207 8.68 8.34 7.56
C LEU A 207 9.06 7.46 8.75
N LEU A 208 10.29 6.94 8.78
CA LEU A 208 10.82 6.14 9.89
C LEU A 208 10.75 6.90 11.22
N ARG A 209 11.16 8.17 11.26
CA ARG A 209 11.10 8.99 12.49
C ARG A 209 9.67 9.11 13.01
N ARG A 210 8.70 9.42 12.15
CA ARG A 210 7.28 9.52 12.55
C ARG A 210 6.73 8.18 13.03
N GLN A 211 7.15 7.08 12.41
CA GLN A 211 6.78 5.74 12.85
C GLN A 211 7.35 5.38 14.22
N LEU A 212 8.58 5.79 14.54
CA LEU A 212 9.19 5.64 15.87
C LEU A 212 8.49 6.49 16.95
N GLU A 213 7.85 7.58 16.56
CA GLU A 213 7.04 8.44 17.43
C GLU A 213 5.60 7.92 17.61
N ASN A 214 5.25 6.78 17.00
CA ASN A 214 3.90 6.22 16.97
C ASN A 214 2.85 7.19 16.41
N GLU A 215 3.25 8.03 15.47
CA GLU A 215 2.38 9.10 14.96
C GLU A 215 1.18 8.55 14.17
N GLY A 216 0.01 9.16 14.39
CA GLY A 216 -1.21 8.95 13.63
C GLY A 216 -1.48 10.09 12.65
N THR A 217 -2.56 9.98 11.87
CA THR A 217 -3.00 11.07 10.98
C THR A 217 -3.71 12.18 11.75
N PRO A 218 -3.87 13.39 11.19
CA PRO A 218 -4.63 14.46 11.84
C PRO A 218 -6.06 14.07 12.23
N LEU A 219 -6.75 13.23 11.43
CA LEU A 219 -8.08 12.73 11.78
C LEU A 219 -8.05 11.68 12.90
N ARG A 220 -6.96 10.91 13.02
CA ARG A 220 -6.79 9.84 14.02
C ARG A 220 -5.47 10.00 14.79
N PRO A 221 -5.26 11.09 15.54
CA PRO A 221 -3.96 11.42 16.12
C PRO A 221 -3.53 10.46 17.23
N ASN A 222 -4.50 9.78 17.87
CA ASN A 222 -4.27 8.86 18.97
C ASN A 222 -4.10 7.39 18.52
N LYS A 223 -4.00 7.14 17.21
CA LYS A 223 -3.82 5.81 16.66
C LYS A 223 -2.67 5.83 15.66
N ARG A 224 -1.58 5.13 15.99
CA ARG A 224 -0.44 4.95 15.09
C ARG A 224 -0.92 4.46 13.72
N LEU A 225 -0.47 5.11 12.66
CA LEU A 225 -0.69 4.62 11.31
C LEU A 225 0.32 3.50 11.03
N GLU A 226 -0.15 2.26 10.85
CA GLU A 226 0.70 1.14 10.43
C GLU A 226 1.07 1.27 8.94
N ILE A 227 2.35 1.06 8.63
CA ILE A 227 2.92 1.28 7.30
C ILE A 227 3.93 0.20 6.96
N TYR A 228 3.86 -0.30 5.72
CA TYR A 228 4.90 -1.10 5.09
C TYR A 228 5.64 -0.26 4.04
N VAL A 229 6.96 -0.17 4.18
CA VAL A 229 7.81 0.57 3.24
C VAL A 229 8.08 -0.29 2.01
N PHE A 230 7.78 0.26 0.84
CA PHE A 230 8.11 -0.28 -0.46
C PHE A 230 9.45 0.31 -0.94
N ALA A 231 10.52 -0.49 -1.10
CA ALA A 231 10.65 -1.91 -0.76
C ALA A 231 11.99 -2.18 -0.09
N LEU A 232 12.22 -3.44 0.32
CA LEU A 232 13.47 -3.80 0.98
C LEU A 232 14.67 -3.71 0.03
N PHE A 233 14.54 -4.22 -1.20
CA PHE A 233 15.61 -4.29 -2.20
C PHE A 233 15.25 -3.55 -3.48
N ASN A 234 16.27 -3.10 -4.21
CA ASN A 234 16.11 -2.76 -5.62
C ASN A 234 15.81 -4.05 -6.40
N GLU A 235 14.79 -4.04 -7.23
CA GLU A 235 14.29 -5.20 -7.97
C GLU A 235 14.54 -4.99 -9.47
N ASP A 236 15.70 -5.43 -9.95
CA ASP A 236 16.19 -5.19 -11.32
C ASP A 236 15.31 -5.78 -12.44
N MET A 237 14.52 -6.79 -12.12
CA MET A 237 13.57 -7.43 -13.03
C MET A 237 12.19 -6.75 -13.10
N LYS A 238 11.93 -5.69 -12.31
CA LYS A 238 10.64 -4.98 -12.40
C LYS A 238 10.46 -4.32 -13.78
N PRO A 239 9.33 -4.56 -14.46
CA PRO A 239 9.02 -3.90 -15.73
C PRO A 239 8.70 -2.41 -15.50
N GLY A 240 8.54 -1.65 -16.58
CA GLY A 240 8.16 -0.24 -16.51
C GLY A 240 9.35 0.73 -16.44
N PRO A 241 9.14 1.97 -15.96
CA PRO A 241 10.15 3.02 -15.95
C PRO A 241 11.30 2.70 -15.00
N THR A 242 12.38 3.47 -15.08
CA THR A 242 13.59 3.24 -14.26
C THR A 242 13.30 3.32 -12.77
N SER A 243 12.37 4.16 -12.32
CA SER A 243 11.94 4.22 -10.91
C SER A 243 11.54 2.89 -10.32
N GLU A 244 10.81 2.05 -11.06
CA GLU A 244 10.31 0.75 -10.61
C GLU A 244 11.43 -0.17 -10.11
N ARG A 245 12.64 -0.03 -10.65
CA ARG A 245 13.81 -0.84 -10.28
C ARG A 245 14.63 -0.25 -9.13
N ASN A 246 14.22 0.90 -8.58
CA ASN A 246 15.05 1.74 -7.70
C ASN A 246 14.33 2.23 -6.42
N TYR A 247 13.28 1.53 -5.95
CA TYR A 247 12.58 1.82 -4.69
C TYR A 247 13.25 1.24 -3.43
N GLY A 248 14.23 0.36 -3.59
CA GLY A 248 14.82 -0.39 -2.49
C GLY A 248 15.54 0.48 -1.46
N LEU A 249 15.41 0.13 -0.18
CA LEU A 249 16.30 0.63 0.88
C LEU A 249 17.72 0.06 0.73
N LEU A 250 17.82 -1.16 0.19
CA LEU A 250 19.06 -1.90 -0.02
C LEU A 250 19.26 -2.24 -1.50
N GLN A 251 20.52 -2.43 -1.88
CA GLN A 251 20.91 -3.11 -3.12
C GLN A 251 20.73 -4.64 -2.96
N PRO A 252 20.67 -5.41 -4.06
CA PRO A 252 20.53 -6.87 -4.00
C PRO A 252 21.64 -7.59 -3.19
N ASP A 253 22.81 -6.98 -3.05
CA ASP A 253 23.94 -7.50 -2.26
C ASP A 253 23.83 -7.18 -0.75
N GLY A 254 22.76 -6.50 -0.33
CA GLY A 254 22.51 -6.11 1.06
C GLY A 254 23.18 -4.80 1.48
N THR A 255 23.95 -4.15 0.59
CA THR A 255 24.47 -2.80 0.86
C THR A 255 23.34 -1.76 0.81
N MET A 256 23.50 -0.63 1.49
CA MET A 256 22.49 0.43 1.47
C MET A 256 22.40 1.07 0.07
N ALA A 257 21.19 1.22 -0.47
CA ALA A 257 20.98 2.02 -1.67
C ALA A 257 21.20 3.51 -1.39
N TYR A 258 20.80 3.95 -0.19
CA TYR A 258 21.01 5.27 0.39
C TYR A 258 20.86 5.18 1.92
N ASN A 259 21.42 6.15 2.65
CA ASN A 259 21.40 6.12 4.11
C ASN A 259 20.14 6.79 4.68
N VAL A 260 19.24 5.99 5.25
CA VAL A 260 18.00 6.45 5.93
C VAL A 260 18.18 6.74 7.42
N GLY A 261 19.42 6.79 7.93
CA GLY A 261 19.71 6.98 9.35
C GLY A 261 19.58 5.71 10.20
N LEU A 262 19.32 4.57 9.57
CA LEU A 262 19.54 3.26 10.18
C LEU A 262 21.07 3.07 10.23
N SER A 263 21.66 3.15 11.41
CA SER A 263 23.09 2.81 11.56
C SER A 263 23.31 1.43 10.94
N PRO A 264 24.41 1.20 10.18
CA PRO A 264 24.70 -0.13 9.65
C PRO A 264 24.61 -1.09 10.82
N LEU A 265 23.84 -2.17 10.71
CA LEU A 265 23.74 -3.17 11.77
C LEU A 265 25.15 -3.62 12.12
N SER A 266 25.75 -2.99 13.13
CA SER A 266 26.96 -3.47 13.75
C SER A 266 26.56 -4.82 14.30
N SER A 267 27.34 -5.85 13.97
CA SER A 267 27.25 -7.19 14.53
C SER A 267 27.54 -7.15 16.04
N SER A 268 26.66 -6.52 16.81
CA SER A 268 26.67 -6.46 18.25
C SER A 268 25.57 -7.39 18.74
N SER A 269 26.02 -8.48 19.34
CA SER A 269 25.25 -9.47 20.10
C SER A 269 24.42 -8.81 21.21
N GLY A 270 23.22 -8.35 20.85
CA GLY A 270 22.25 -7.78 21.78
C GLY A 270 20.83 -8.00 21.25
N SER A 271 20.04 -8.74 22.02
CA SER A 271 18.69 -9.19 21.67
C SER A 271 17.71 -8.02 21.45
N ALA A 272 17.58 -7.60 20.19
CA ALA A 272 16.37 -6.95 19.68
C ALA A 272 15.84 -7.84 18.55
N SER A 273 14.80 -8.61 18.83
CA SER A 273 14.17 -9.49 17.85
C SER A 273 13.37 -8.66 16.85
N ILE A 274 14.03 -8.27 15.75
CA ILE A 274 13.36 -7.91 14.50
C ILE A 274 13.23 -9.20 13.71
N SER A 275 12.01 -9.75 13.61
CA SER A 275 11.73 -10.88 12.73
C SER A 275 11.81 -10.40 11.28
N LEU A 276 12.95 -10.64 10.63
CA LEU A 276 13.13 -10.52 9.19
C LEU A 276 13.26 -11.93 8.62
N THR A 277 12.18 -12.47 8.08
CA THR A 277 12.22 -13.74 7.36
C THR A 277 12.43 -13.46 5.87
N SER A 278 13.65 -13.72 5.38
CA SER A 278 13.91 -13.95 3.96
C SER A 278 14.20 -15.44 3.80
N ASN A 279 13.39 -16.13 2.99
CA ASN A 279 13.68 -17.49 2.55
C ASN A 279 13.58 -17.52 1.03
N ALA A 280 14.70 -17.25 0.37
CA ALA A 280 14.91 -17.61 -1.03
C ALA A 280 15.86 -18.81 -1.08
N THR A 281 15.31 -20.03 -1.09
CA THR A 281 16.05 -21.21 -1.53
C THR A 281 16.24 -21.13 -3.04
N GLN A 282 17.50 -21.13 -3.50
CA GLN A 282 17.83 -21.32 -4.91
C GLN A 282 17.22 -22.64 -5.40
N VAL A 283 16.28 -22.56 -6.34
CA VAL A 283 15.86 -23.69 -7.16
C VAL A 283 16.01 -23.29 -8.63
N GLN A 284 16.98 -23.91 -9.30
CA GLN A 284 17.07 -23.92 -10.76
C GLN A 284 15.96 -24.81 -11.34
N ARG A 285 15.04 -24.24 -12.12
CA ARG A 285 14.67 -24.64 -13.50
C ARG A 285 13.28 -24.15 -13.89
N GLY A 286 13.18 -23.82 -15.19
CA GLY A 286 11.94 -23.96 -15.97
C GLY A 286 11.27 -22.64 -16.33
N HIS A 287 11.67 -22.05 -17.45
CA HIS A 287 10.94 -20.93 -18.06
C HIS A 287 9.52 -21.34 -18.41
N GLN A 288 8.52 -20.66 -17.85
CA GLN A 288 7.27 -20.35 -18.52
C GLN A 288 6.83 -18.93 -18.13
N SER A 289 6.96 -18.01 -19.08
CA SER A 289 6.53 -16.63 -18.96
C SER A 289 5.00 -16.55 -18.97
N LEU A 290 4.41 -16.08 -17.88
CA LEU A 290 3.06 -15.54 -17.88
C LEU A 290 3.18 -14.01 -17.90
N LEU A 291 3.11 -13.46 -19.11
CA LEU A 291 2.98 -12.03 -19.36
C LEU A 291 1.56 -11.61 -18.95
N PHE A 292 1.43 -10.78 -17.92
CA PHE A 292 0.20 -10.04 -17.63
C PHE A 292 0.44 -8.55 -17.94
N PRO A 293 -0.30 -7.94 -18.88
CA PRO A 293 -0.18 -6.52 -19.13
C PRO A 293 -1.15 -5.78 -18.21
N ALA A 294 -0.61 -5.12 -17.18
CA ALA A 294 -1.32 -4.09 -16.43
C ALA A 294 -0.65 -2.74 -16.67
N PHE A 295 -0.41 -2.36 -17.93
CA PHE A 295 0.31 -1.12 -18.24
C PHE A 295 -0.14 -0.50 -19.57
N LEU A 296 -1.15 0.37 -19.49
CA LEU A 296 -1.36 1.43 -20.49
C LEU A 296 -1.87 2.77 -19.90
N TYR A 297 -1.92 2.94 -18.58
CA TYR A 297 -2.72 4.03 -17.98
C TYR A 297 -1.97 5.23 -17.38
N LEU A 298 -0.67 5.39 -17.69
CA LEU A 298 0.01 6.67 -17.48
C LEU A 298 -0.22 7.67 -18.65
N LEU A 299 -0.84 7.24 -19.75
CA LEU A 299 -1.05 8.10 -20.94
C LEU A 299 -2.46 8.72 -21.05
N LEU A 300 -3.48 8.18 -20.37
CA LEU A 300 -4.86 8.65 -20.51
C LEU A 300 -5.26 9.76 -19.52
N PHE A 301 -4.51 9.94 -18.43
CA PHE A 301 -4.73 11.05 -17.49
C PHE A 301 -4.40 12.43 -18.09
N GLN A 302 -3.62 12.49 -19.17
CA GLN A 302 -3.27 13.75 -19.84
C GLN A 302 -4.43 14.41 -20.60
N VAL A 303 -5.54 13.69 -20.88
CA VAL A 303 -6.64 14.23 -21.69
C VAL A 303 -7.72 14.95 -20.86
N PHE A 304 -7.94 14.56 -19.60
CA PHE A 304 -9.03 15.15 -18.79
C PHE A 304 -8.62 16.42 -18.02
N MET A 305 -7.35 16.60 -17.67
CA MET A 305 -6.84 17.83 -17.04
C MET A 305 -6.73 19.02 -18.01
N ARG A 306 -6.87 18.82 -19.32
CA ARG A 306 -6.79 19.89 -20.33
C ARG A 306 -8.13 20.52 -20.72
N ARG A 307 -9.27 20.08 -20.17
CA ARG A 307 -10.61 20.57 -20.58
C ARG A 307 -11.32 21.48 -19.59
N GLN A 308 -10.69 21.86 -18.48
CA GLN A 308 -11.18 22.95 -17.64
C GLN A 308 -10.11 24.03 -17.44
N ARG A 309 -9.86 24.77 -18.52
CA ARG A 309 -9.51 26.18 -18.49
C ARG A 309 -10.24 26.88 -19.63
#